data_AF-A0A2U1KBE2-F1
#
_entry.id   AF-A0A2U1KBE2-F1
#
_cell.length_a   1.000
_cell.length_b   1.000
_cell.length_c   1.000
_cell.angle_alpha   90.00
_cell.angle_beta   90.00
_cell.angle_gamma   90.00
#
_symmetry.space_group_name_H-M   'P 1'
#
loop_
_entity.id
_entity.type
_entity.pdbx_description
1 polymer ?
#
loop_
_entity_poly.entity_id
_entity_poly.type
_entity_poly.pdbx_seq_one_letter_code
_entity_poly.pdbx_strand_id
1 'polypeptide(L)'
;MWIGWVYKGVLLVSRNDIVVAVKRLNEQFGQARGLDHLHNHVGGHRTIVHRDIKSSNILIDWNGVAKISDLGLSKLIVMGFGMSVIISNGVGTRGYCEPKYYSMGVVTKESNVYSFSIVLFEVLCGRLCISECNDGFILSGQLVRVEYKNKNLVKIIDPTIKGHFGSDSMTKFSAIAYRSLHNDREIRLTMDVVRKELEETLEFQVRSMTY
;
A
#
# COMPACT_ATOMS: atom_id res chain seq x y z
N MET A 1 26.72 2.32 25.71
CA MET A 1 27.29 1.82 24.44
C MET A 1 26.17 1.06 23.74
N TRP A 2 25.88 1.42 22.48
CA TRP A 2 24.83 0.87 21.61
C TRP A 2 24.92 -0.67 21.54
N ILE A 3 23.91 -1.47 21.18
CA ILE A 3 23.04 -1.49 19.98
C ILE A 3 22.00 -2.62 20.22
N GLY A 4 20.77 -2.54 19.69
CA GLY A 4 19.89 -3.72 19.68
C GLY A 4 18.48 -3.51 19.13
N TRP A 5 18.30 -3.69 17.83
CA TRP A 5 17.01 -3.92 17.18
C TRP A 5 16.38 -5.23 17.66
N VAL A 6 15.05 -5.32 17.80
CA VAL A 6 14.34 -6.62 17.70
C VAL A 6 12.99 -6.49 16.97
N TYR A 7 13.04 -6.93 15.71
CA TYR A 7 11.97 -7.59 14.96
C TYR A 7 11.70 -8.99 15.58
N LYS A 8 10.43 -9.45 15.62
CA LYS A 8 9.90 -10.75 16.11
C LYS A 8 9.53 -10.87 17.61
N GLY A 9 8.22 -11.03 17.86
CA GLY A 9 7.75 -12.15 18.70
C GLY A 9 7.53 -11.94 20.19
N VAL A 10 7.01 -10.80 20.65
CA VAL A 10 6.42 -10.71 22.00
C VAL A 10 5.05 -10.04 21.98
N LEU A 11 4.05 -10.80 22.43
CA LEU A 11 2.74 -10.33 22.87
C LEU A 11 2.93 -9.62 24.23
N LEU A 12 2.58 -8.34 24.34
CA LEU A 12 2.37 -7.68 25.62
C LEU A 12 0.96 -7.09 25.66
N VAL A 13 0.16 -7.62 26.58
CA VAL A 13 -1.24 -7.28 26.80
C VAL A 13 -1.34 -5.92 27.51
N SER A 14 -2.34 -5.13 27.08
CA SER A 14 -2.94 -3.96 27.74
C SER A 14 -2.31 -2.58 27.56
N ARG A 15 -2.26 -2.10 26.30
CA ARG A 15 -2.87 -0.82 25.83
C ARG A 15 -3.28 -1.03 24.36
N ASN A 16 -4.50 -1.55 24.15
CA ASN A 16 -4.93 -2.28 22.94
C ASN A 16 -4.76 -1.54 21.59
N ASP A 17 -4.73 -0.21 21.58
CA ASP A 17 -4.86 0.55 20.33
C ASP A 17 -3.50 0.85 19.67
N ILE A 18 -2.45 1.04 20.49
CA ILE A 18 -1.13 1.51 20.05
C ILE A 18 -0.36 0.39 19.33
N VAL A 19 -0.37 -0.82 19.89
CA VAL A 19 0.28 -2.00 19.31
C VAL A 19 -0.31 -2.31 17.93
N VAL A 20 -1.62 -2.07 17.77
CA VAL A 20 -2.33 -2.33 16.52
C VAL A 20 -1.87 -1.36 15.42
N ALA A 21 -1.68 -0.07 15.69
CA ALA A 21 -1.19 0.86 14.67
C ALA A 21 0.25 0.59 14.25
N VAL A 22 1.17 0.35 15.19
CA VAL A 22 2.57 0.00 14.87
C VAL A 22 2.61 -1.26 14.03
N LYS A 23 1.84 -2.28 14.42
CA LYS A 23 1.73 -3.52 13.67
C LYS A 23 1.23 -3.27 12.25
N ARG A 24 0.13 -2.55 12.08
CA ARG A 24 -0.45 -2.23 10.77
C ARG A 24 0.52 -1.46 9.89
N LEU A 25 1.19 -0.44 10.43
CA LEU A 25 2.21 0.33 9.69
C LEU A 25 3.40 -0.53 9.28
N ASN A 26 3.90 -1.38 10.17
CA ASN A 26 4.99 -2.30 9.86
C ASN A 26 4.60 -3.32 8.79
N GLU A 27 3.37 -3.81 8.81
CA GLU A 27 2.82 -4.66 7.75
C GLU A 27 2.84 -3.91 6.41
N GLN A 28 2.30 -2.68 6.33
CA GLN A 28 2.28 -1.90 5.09
C GLN A 28 3.69 -1.56 4.58
N PHE A 29 4.61 -1.25 5.49
CA PHE A 29 6.02 -1.06 5.16
C PHE A 29 6.63 -2.34 4.57
N GLY A 30 6.39 -3.50 5.17
CA GLY A 30 6.84 -4.79 4.65
C GLY A 30 6.30 -5.08 3.24
N GLN A 31 5.03 -4.77 3.00
CA GLN A 31 4.39 -4.91 1.69
C GLN A 31 5.05 -3.99 0.65
N ALA A 32 5.23 -2.72 0.99
CA ALA A 32 5.90 -1.76 0.12
C ALA A 32 7.33 -2.18 -0.20
N ARG A 33 8.05 -2.75 0.77
CA ARG A 33 9.39 -3.31 0.58
C ARG A 33 9.40 -4.50 -0.39
N GLY A 34 8.44 -5.40 -0.29
CA GLY A 34 8.30 -6.51 -1.24
C GLY A 34 8.06 -6.01 -2.66
N LEU A 35 7.21 -5.00 -2.82
CA LEU A 35 6.85 -4.49 -4.14
C LEU A 35 7.97 -3.62 -4.73
N ASP A 36 8.66 -2.83 -3.91
CA ASP A 36 9.89 -2.12 -4.27
C ASP A 36 10.96 -3.11 -4.76
N HIS A 37 11.09 -4.27 -4.10
CA HIS A 37 12.01 -5.31 -4.56
C HIS A 37 11.68 -5.81 -5.97
N LEU A 38 10.39 -6.09 -6.25
CA LEU A 38 9.93 -6.49 -7.59
C LEU A 38 10.20 -5.42 -8.63
N HIS A 39 10.06 -4.13 -8.27
CA HIS A 39 10.21 -3.03 -9.22
C HIS A 39 11.66 -2.68 -9.53
N ASN A 40 12.51 -2.64 -8.50
CA ASN A 40 13.81 -1.98 -8.56
C ASN A 40 14.99 -2.89 -8.21
N HIS A 41 14.77 -4.07 -7.60
CA HIS A 41 15.85 -4.87 -7.01
C HIS A 41 15.93 -6.34 -7.48
N VAL A 42 15.22 -6.70 -8.56
CA VAL A 42 15.31 -8.03 -9.19
C VAL A 42 16.69 -8.25 -9.86
N GLY A 43 17.42 -7.17 -10.16
CA GLY A 43 18.73 -7.22 -10.79
C GLY A 43 18.68 -7.39 -12.31
N GLY A 44 19.83 -7.20 -12.96
CA GLY A 44 19.96 -7.35 -14.41
C GLY A 44 19.08 -6.39 -15.22
N HIS A 45 18.81 -5.19 -14.68
CA HIS A 45 17.91 -4.19 -15.27
C HIS A 45 16.48 -4.72 -15.50
N ARG A 46 15.99 -5.59 -14.60
CA ARG A 46 14.66 -6.18 -14.71
C ARG A 46 13.70 -5.56 -13.71
N THR A 47 12.45 -5.45 -14.12
CA THR A 47 11.32 -5.04 -13.30
C THR A 47 10.22 -6.09 -13.45
N ILE A 48 9.67 -6.56 -12.33
CA ILE A 48 8.50 -7.43 -12.30
C ILE A 48 7.28 -6.57 -11.97
N VAL A 49 6.31 -6.52 -12.87
CA VAL A 49 5.00 -5.91 -12.63
C VAL A 49 4.02 -7.01 -12.27
N HIS A 50 3.49 -6.98 -11.05
CA HIS A 50 2.62 -8.02 -10.49
C HIS A 50 1.26 -8.14 -11.19
N ARG A 51 0.62 -6.99 -11.44
CA ARG A 51 -0.70 -6.81 -12.08
C ARG A 51 -1.92 -7.29 -11.30
N ASP A 52 -1.76 -8.06 -10.22
CA ASP A 52 -2.87 -8.41 -9.30
C ASP A 52 -2.56 -8.11 -7.83
N ILE A 53 -2.15 -6.87 -7.53
CA ILE A 53 -1.96 -6.44 -6.14
C ILE A 53 -3.33 -6.22 -5.49
N LYS A 54 -3.58 -6.95 -4.41
CA LYS A 54 -4.78 -6.88 -3.56
C LYS A 54 -4.46 -7.49 -2.19
N SER A 55 -5.30 -7.20 -1.20
CA SER A 55 -5.09 -7.70 0.16
C SER A 55 -4.98 -9.23 0.25
N SER A 56 -5.76 -10.00 -0.53
CA SER A 56 -5.69 -11.47 -0.51
C SER A 56 -4.43 -12.06 -1.14
N ASN A 57 -3.68 -11.30 -1.94
CA ASN A 57 -2.41 -11.73 -2.55
C ASN A 57 -1.19 -11.28 -1.72
N ILE A 58 -1.43 -10.72 -0.54
CA ILE A 58 -0.40 -10.27 0.39
C ILE A 58 -0.50 -11.13 1.63
N LEU A 59 0.45 -12.04 1.79
CA LEU A 59 0.50 -12.98 2.89
C LEU A 59 1.35 -12.41 4.01
N ILE A 60 1.02 -12.76 5.25
CA ILE A 60 1.82 -12.43 6.42
C ILE A 60 2.30 -13.75 7.01
N ASP A 61 3.61 -13.92 7.15
CA ASP A 61 4.16 -15.13 7.77
C ASP A 61 4.13 -15.07 9.31
N TRP A 62 4.53 -16.17 9.96
CA TRP A 62 4.54 -16.29 11.42
C TRP A 62 5.47 -15.27 12.12
N ASN A 63 6.37 -14.62 11.39
CA ASN A 63 7.23 -13.55 11.90
C ASN A 63 6.61 -12.15 11.73
N GLY A 64 5.40 -12.05 11.19
CA GLY A 64 4.79 -10.78 10.83
C GLY A 64 5.42 -10.15 9.58
N VAL A 65 6.14 -10.93 8.75
CA VAL A 65 6.75 -10.42 7.53
C VAL A 65 5.77 -10.57 6.38
N ALA A 66 5.46 -9.46 5.71
CA ALA A 66 4.62 -9.45 4.52
C ALA A 66 5.34 -10.06 3.31
N LYS A 67 4.62 -10.87 2.54
CA LYS A 67 5.10 -11.55 1.33
C LYS A 67 4.07 -11.39 0.21
N ILE A 68 4.54 -10.96 -0.95
CA ILE A 68 3.72 -10.86 -2.15
C ILE A 68 3.60 -12.26 -2.77
N SER A 69 2.38 -12.66 -3.09
CA SER A 69 2.03 -13.97 -3.65
C SER A 69 1.22 -13.82 -4.94
N ASP A 70 1.02 -14.94 -5.65
CA ASP A 70 0.25 -14.99 -6.90
C ASP A 70 0.83 -14.15 -8.06
N LEU A 71 2.01 -14.58 -8.50
CA LEU A 71 2.69 -14.02 -9.68
C LEU A 71 2.12 -14.56 -11.01
N GLY A 72 0.97 -15.25 -11.00
CA GLY A 72 0.39 -15.88 -12.20
C GLY A 72 0.06 -14.88 -13.31
N LEU A 73 -0.26 -13.64 -12.93
CA LEU A 73 -0.46 -12.54 -13.87
C LEU A 73 0.79 -11.68 -14.06
N SER A 74 1.92 -11.95 -13.44
CA SER A 74 3.06 -11.03 -13.49
C SER A 74 3.69 -10.90 -14.88
N LYS A 75 4.39 -9.79 -15.12
CA LYS A 75 5.17 -9.54 -16.35
C LYS A 75 6.57 -9.04 -15.99
N LEU A 76 7.57 -9.60 -16.66
CA LEU A 76 8.96 -9.16 -16.60
C LEU A 76 9.21 -8.11 -17.68
N ILE A 77 9.68 -6.95 -17.27
CA ILE A 77 10.16 -5.87 -18.13
C ILE A 77 11.69 -5.85 -18.05
N VAL A 78 12.37 -5.82 -19.19
CA VAL A 78 13.83 -5.65 -19.24
C VAL A 78 14.14 -4.22 -19.68
N MET A 79 14.63 -3.41 -18.75
CA MET A 79 15.06 -2.04 -18.98
C MET A 79 16.41 -2.06 -19.72
N GLY A 80 16.55 -1.25 -20.77
CA GLY A 80 17.80 -1.19 -21.57
C GLY A 80 17.61 -1.01 -23.07
N PHE A 81 16.38 -1.16 -23.58
CA PHE A 81 16.04 -0.97 -25.00
C PHE A 81 15.04 0.18 -25.23
N GLY A 82 15.01 1.18 -24.34
CA GLY A 82 14.02 2.27 -24.38
C GLY A 82 12.59 1.85 -24.00
N MET A 83 12.40 0.60 -23.57
CA MET A 83 11.10 0.02 -23.25
C MET A 83 10.83 0.08 -21.74
N SER A 84 10.01 1.02 -21.30
CA SER A 84 9.50 1.13 -19.92
C SER A 84 8.06 0.62 -19.76
N VAL A 85 7.47 0.21 -20.88
CA VAL A 85 6.05 -0.12 -21.01
C VAL A 85 5.91 -1.46 -21.73
N ILE A 86 4.97 -2.28 -21.28
CA ILE A 86 4.49 -3.47 -22.02
C ILE A 86 3.02 -3.27 -22.36
N ILE A 87 2.63 -3.59 -23.60
CA ILE A 87 1.22 -3.72 -23.97
C ILE A 87 0.78 -5.16 -23.71
N SER A 88 -0.30 -5.33 -22.95
CA SER A 88 -0.88 -6.64 -22.65
C SER A 88 -2.37 -6.50 -22.33
N ASN A 89 -3.09 -7.61 -22.22
CA ASN A 89 -4.50 -7.58 -21.84
C ASN A 89 -4.69 -6.94 -20.46
N GLY A 90 -5.79 -6.19 -20.29
CA GLY A 90 -6.25 -5.70 -18.99
C GLY A 90 -6.73 -6.90 -18.16
N VAL A 91 -5.93 -7.30 -17.18
CA VAL A 91 -6.21 -8.42 -16.26
C VAL A 91 -5.96 -7.96 -14.84
N GLY A 92 -6.51 -8.70 -13.87
CA GLY A 92 -6.40 -8.40 -12.45
C GLY A 92 -7.76 -8.21 -11.81
N THR A 93 -7.77 -7.88 -10.54
CA THR A 93 -8.99 -7.84 -9.74
C THR A 93 -9.69 -6.48 -9.83
N ARG A 94 -11.00 -6.49 -10.10
CA ARG A 94 -11.85 -5.28 -10.15
C ARG A 94 -11.76 -4.50 -8.83
N GLY A 95 -11.76 -3.17 -8.91
CA GLY A 95 -11.63 -2.28 -7.75
C GLY A 95 -10.17 -1.90 -7.43
N TYR A 96 -9.24 -2.85 -7.57
CA TYR A 96 -7.80 -2.60 -7.37
C TYR A 96 -7.09 -2.13 -8.64
N CYS A 97 -7.54 -2.59 -9.81
CA CYS A 97 -6.86 -2.31 -11.07
C CYS A 97 -6.85 -0.81 -11.40
N GLU A 98 -5.70 -0.31 -11.84
CA GLU A 98 -5.58 1.04 -12.38
C GLU A 98 -6.47 1.18 -13.63
N PRO A 99 -7.38 2.18 -13.70
CA PRO A 99 -8.27 2.36 -14.83
C PRO A 99 -7.57 2.47 -16.18
N LYS A 100 -6.46 3.22 -16.24
CA LYS A 100 -5.67 3.42 -17.47
C LYS A 100 -5.01 2.12 -17.95
N TYR A 101 -4.51 1.29 -17.03
CA TYR A 101 -3.97 -0.02 -17.38
C TYR A 101 -5.08 -0.92 -17.90
N TYR A 102 -6.21 -1.00 -17.19
CA TYR A 102 -7.31 -1.88 -17.56
C TYR A 102 -7.91 -1.53 -18.92
N SER A 103 -8.03 -0.24 -19.25
CA SER A 103 -8.60 0.21 -20.53
C SER A 103 -7.62 0.16 -21.70
N MET A 104 -6.36 0.56 -21.50
CA MET A 104 -5.39 0.70 -22.59
C MET A 104 -4.45 -0.50 -22.74
N GLY A 105 -4.45 -1.43 -21.77
CA GLY A 105 -3.51 -2.56 -21.74
C GLY A 105 -2.06 -2.17 -21.45
N VAL A 106 -1.81 -0.91 -21.08
CA VAL A 106 -0.46 -0.36 -20.86
C VAL A 106 0.00 -0.72 -19.45
N VAL A 107 0.82 -1.77 -19.34
CA VAL A 107 1.40 -2.27 -18.09
C VAL A 107 2.65 -1.49 -17.73
N THR A 108 2.66 -0.91 -16.53
CA THR A 108 3.85 -0.30 -15.93
C THR A 108 3.93 -0.59 -14.44
N LYS A 109 5.08 -0.31 -13.81
CA LYS A 109 5.26 -0.48 -12.37
C LYS A 109 4.31 0.42 -11.56
N GLU A 110 3.98 1.59 -12.08
CA GLU A 110 3.04 2.54 -11.47
C GLU A 110 1.63 1.95 -11.38
N SER A 111 1.23 1.04 -12.27
CA SER A 111 -0.04 0.32 -12.14
C SER A 111 -0.12 -0.50 -10.85
N ASN A 112 1.00 -1.06 -10.37
CA ASN A 112 1.02 -1.73 -9.06
C ASN A 112 0.95 -0.74 -7.91
N VAL A 113 1.57 0.45 -8.04
CA VAL A 113 1.46 1.51 -7.03
C VAL A 113 -0.01 1.92 -6.84
N TYR A 114 -0.75 2.06 -7.94
CA TYR A 114 -2.19 2.36 -7.88
C TYR A 114 -2.94 1.27 -7.09
N SER A 115 -2.74 0.00 -7.44
CA SER A 115 -3.40 -1.11 -6.75
C SER A 115 -2.99 -1.21 -5.28
N PHE A 116 -1.72 -0.94 -4.96
CA PHE A 116 -1.24 -0.88 -3.58
C PHE A 116 -1.89 0.27 -2.79
N SER A 117 -2.14 1.41 -3.43
CA SER A 117 -2.85 2.53 -2.78
C SER A 117 -4.26 2.14 -2.31
N ILE A 118 -4.97 1.29 -3.08
CA ILE A 118 -6.28 0.78 -2.68
C ILE A 118 -6.13 -0.09 -1.42
N VAL A 119 -5.11 -0.95 -1.34
CA VAL A 119 -4.79 -1.74 -0.13
C VAL A 119 -4.52 -0.84 1.08
N LEU A 120 -3.76 0.25 0.91
CA LEU A 120 -3.54 1.22 1.99
C LEU A 120 -4.87 1.86 2.46
N PHE A 121 -5.79 2.14 1.53
CA PHE A 121 -7.12 2.64 1.91
C PHE A 121 -8.02 1.58 2.54
N GLU A 122 -7.88 0.29 2.22
CA GLU A 122 -8.57 -0.78 2.96
C GLU A 122 -8.14 -0.78 4.43
N VAL A 123 -6.85 -0.56 4.69
CA VAL A 123 -6.32 -0.40 6.05
C VAL A 123 -6.89 0.82 6.73
N LEU A 124 -7.08 1.95 6.05
CA LEU A 124 -7.65 3.17 6.63
C LEU A 124 -9.17 3.08 6.86
N CYS A 125 -9.89 2.41 5.97
CA CYS A 125 -11.35 2.33 6.00
C CYS A 125 -11.86 1.11 6.75
N GLY A 126 -10.97 0.18 7.15
CA GLY A 126 -11.33 -1.07 7.82
C GLY A 126 -12.22 -1.99 6.97
N ARG A 127 -12.23 -1.80 5.65
CA ARG A 127 -13.19 -2.40 4.71
C ARG A 127 -12.49 -2.78 3.41
N LEU A 128 -12.89 -3.92 2.84
CA LEU A 128 -12.37 -4.37 1.55
C LEU A 128 -13.01 -3.61 0.38
N CYS A 129 -12.24 -3.38 -0.68
CA CYS A 129 -12.65 -2.64 -1.88
C CYS A 129 -13.82 -3.28 -2.64
N ILE A 130 -14.00 -4.59 -2.54
CA ILE A 130 -15.02 -5.36 -3.29
C ILE A 130 -16.21 -5.75 -2.39
N SER A 131 -16.15 -5.46 -1.09
CA SER A 131 -17.25 -5.80 -0.18
C SER A 131 -18.28 -4.69 -0.18
N GLU A 132 -19.46 -4.94 -0.76
CA GLU A 132 -20.63 -4.11 -0.47
C GLU A 132 -20.99 -4.28 1.01
N CYS A 133 -20.95 -3.18 1.74
CA CYS A 133 -21.40 -3.13 3.12
C CYS A 133 -22.90 -2.84 3.15
N ASN A 134 -23.61 -3.28 4.18
CA ASN A 134 -25.05 -3.03 4.33
C ASN A 134 -25.42 -1.53 4.39
N ASP A 135 -24.44 -0.65 4.56
CA ASP A 135 -24.59 0.81 4.56
C ASP A 135 -24.45 1.44 3.15
N GLY A 136 -24.28 0.63 2.10
CA GLY A 136 -24.14 1.08 0.71
C GLY A 136 -22.77 1.70 0.39
N PHE A 137 -21.81 1.63 1.31
CA PHE A 137 -20.46 2.14 1.09
C PHE A 137 -19.65 1.17 0.21
N ILE A 138 -19.05 1.72 -0.86
CA ILE A 138 -18.13 1.00 -1.74
C ILE A 138 -16.80 1.76 -1.78
N LEU A 139 -15.77 1.16 -1.20
CA LEU A 139 -14.43 1.71 -1.26
C LEU A 139 -13.94 1.64 -2.71
N SER A 140 -13.76 2.80 -3.34
CA SER A 140 -13.23 2.90 -4.70
C SER A 140 -12.24 4.04 -4.81
N GLY A 141 -11.33 3.94 -5.78
CA GLY A 141 -10.38 5.02 -6.04
C GLY A 141 -11.05 6.35 -6.38
N GLN A 142 -12.25 6.34 -6.96
CA GLN A 142 -13.03 7.56 -7.22
C GLN A 142 -13.55 8.19 -5.92
N LEU A 143 -14.20 7.40 -5.05
CA LEU A 143 -14.72 7.87 -3.78
C LEU A 143 -13.61 8.49 -2.91
N VAL A 144 -12.51 7.76 -2.75
CA VAL A 144 -11.36 8.22 -1.97
C VAL A 144 -10.83 9.56 -2.47
N ARG A 145 -10.72 9.74 -3.80
CA ARG A 145 -10.23 11.00 -4.36
C ARG A 145 -11.16 12.17 -4.08
N VAL A 146 -12.47 11.96 -4.16
CA VAL A 146 -13.46 12.99 -3.85
C VAL A 146 -13.37 13.40 -2.39
N GLU A 147 -13.39 12.42 -1.47
CA GLU A 147 -13.38 12.70 -0.04
C GLU A 147 -12.03 13.28 0.44
N TYR A 148 -10.90 12.85 -0.13
CA TYR A 148 -9.59 13.44 0.16
C TYR A 148 -9.53 14.91 -0.27
N LYS A 149 -9.95 15.22 -1.52
CA LYS A 149 -9.97 16.60 -2.03
C LYS A 149 -10.88 17.52 -1.22
N ASN A 150 -12.01 16.99 -0.76
CA ASN A 150 -12.96 17.70 0.09
C ASN A 150 -12.50 17.81 1.55
N LYS A 151 -11.31 17.30 1.91
CA LYS A 151 -10.80 17.20 3.29
C LYS A 151 -11.75 16.47 4.25
N ASN A 152 -12.51 15.51 3.72
CA ASN A 152 -13.56 14.79 4.42
C ASN A 152 -13.19 13.32 4.69
N LEU A 153 -11.89 13.01 4.79
CA LEU A 153 -11.42 11.64 5.10
C LEU A 153 -12.02 11.07 6.39
N VAL A 154 -12.43 11.94 7.32
CA VAL A 154 -13.13 11.57 8.55
C VAL A 154 -14.38 10.71 8.29
N LYS A 155 -15.02 10.83 7.12
CA LYS A 155 -16.22 10.09 6.71
C LYS A 155 -15.92 8.66 6.25
N ILE A 156 -14.73 8.41 5.72
CA ILE A 156 -14.36 7.12 5.12
C ILE A 156 -13.39 6.32 6.00
N ILE A 157 -12.58 7.01 6.82
CA ILE A 157 -11.68 6.38 7.77
C ILE A 157 -12.50 5.73 8.88
N ASP A 158 -12.21 4.46 9.14
CA ASP A 158 -12.84 3.70 10.22
C ASP A 158 -12.54 4.36 11.57
N PRO A 159 -13.58 4.71 12.36
CA PRO A 159 -13.41 5.35 13.67
C PRO A 159 -12.51 4.57 14.62
N THR A 160 -12.49 3.24 14.55
CA THR A 160 -11.64 2.39 15.40
C THR A 160 -10.15 2.63 15.13
N ILE A 161 -9.81 3.05 13.90
CA ILE A 161 -8.42 3.26 13.47
C ILE A 161 -7.90 4.61 13.92
N LYS A 162 -8.78 5.60 14.08
CA LYS A 162 -8.42 6.93 14.61
C LYS A 162 -7.87 6.85 16.03
N GLY A 163 -8.36 5.90 16.85
CA GLY A 163 -7.81 5.66 18.19
C GLY A 163 -6.42 5.03 18.19
N HIS A 164 -6.03 4.39 17.08
CA HIS A 164 -4.80 3.61 17.01
C HIS A 164 -3.63 4.45 16.47
N PHE A 165 -3.89 5.34 15.51
CA PHE A 165 -2.86 6.19 14.88
C PHE A 165 -2.77 7.56 15.54
N GLY A 166 -1.54 8.06 15.74
CA GLY A 166 -1.35 9.48 16.02
C GLY A 166 -1.83 10.34 14.85
N SER A 167 -2.38 11.53 15.13
CA SER A 167 -2.95 12.43 14.12
C SER A 167 -1.99 12.71 12.96
N ASP A 168 -0.72 12.98 13.27
CA ASP A 168 0.31 13.27 12.28
C ASP A 168 0.68 12.04 11.45
N SER A 169 0.81 10.86 12.08
CA SER A 169 1.07 9.60 11.38
C SER A 169 -0.09 9.23 10.45
N MET A 170 -1.32 9.43 10.91
CA MET A 170 -2.53 9.25 10.10
C MET A 170 -2.53 10.18 8.89
N THR A 171 -2.14 11.44 9.09
CA THR A 171 -2.06 12.44 8.02
C THR A 171 -1.01 12.04 6.99
N LYS A 172 0.19 11.66 7.43
CA LYS A 172 1.26 11.18 6.54
C LYS A 172 0.84 9.92 5.77
N PHE A 173 0.31 8.93 6.47
CA PHE A 173 -0.14 7.67 5.87
C PHE A 173 -1.23 7.91 4.81
N SER A 174 -2.22 8.74 5.13
CA SER A 174 -3.30 9.10 4.20
C SER A 174 -2.76 9.84 2.97
N ALA A 175 -1.76 10.71 3.16
CA ALA A 175 -1.13 11.44 2.06
C ALA A 175 -0.33 10.52 1.13
N ILE A 176 0.42 9.56 1.68
CA ILE A 176 1.14 8.53 0.92
C ILE A 176 0.14 7.73 0.07
N ALA A 177 -0.94 7.24 0.69
CA ALA A 177 -1.96 6.47 0.01
C ALA A 177 -2.62 7.28 -1.12
N TYR A 178 -2.99 8.52 -0.87
CA TYR A 178 -3.63 9.39 -1.88
C TYR A 178 -2.70 9.73 -3.06
N ARG A 179 -1.44 10.10 -2.79
CA ARG A 179 -0.44 10.38 -3.84
C ARG A 179 -0.17 9.14 -4.70
N SER A 180 -0.23 7.95 -4.10
CA SER A 180 -0.11 6.66 -4.79
C SER A 180 -1.34 6.32 -5.66
N LEU A 181 -2.51 6.91 -5.37
CA LEU A 181 -3.77 6.72 -6.10
C LEU A 181 -3.95 7.70 -7.29
N HIS A 182 -2.96 8.56 -7.55
CA HIS A 182 -3.07 9.61 -8.56
C HIS A 182 -3.32 9.03 -9.97
N ASN A 183 -4.17 9.68 -10.79
CA ASN A 183 -4.51 9.20 -12.14
C ASN A 183 -3.35 9.32 -13.12
N ASP A 184 -2.59 10.41 -13.00
CA ASP A 184 -1.35 10.60 -13.73
C ASP A 184 -0.23 9.77 -13.10
N ARG A 185 0.43 8.96 -13.93
CA ARG A 185 1.52 8.06 -13.55
C ARG A 185 2.82 8.81 -13.27
N GLU A 186 3.04 9.96 -13.91
CA GLU A 186 4.30 10.71 -13.79
C GLU A 186 4.45 11.37 -12.42
N ILE A 187 3.33 11.76 -11.82
CA ILE A 187 3.32 12.37 -10.48
C ILE A 187 3.02 11.34 -9.37
N ARG A 188 2.68 10.10 -9.74
CA ARG A 188 2.44 9.02 -8.79
C ARG A 188 3.77 8.65 -8.14
N LEU A 189 3.73 8.32 -6.85
CA LEU A 189 4.92 7.88 -6.14
C LEU A 189 5.48 6.59 -6.74
N THR A 190 6.79 6.44 -6.71
CA THR A 190 7.44 5.16 -6.98
C THR A 190 7.46 4.31 -5.71
N MET A 191 7.59 2.99 -5.83
CA MET A 191 7.53 2.11 -4.66
C MET A 191 8.69 2.31 -3.68
N ASP A 192 9.86 2.73 -4.13
CA ASP A 192 10.98 3.10 -3.27
C ASP A 192 10.64 4.32 -2.40
N VAL A 193 9.96 5.33 -2.97
CA VAL A 193 9.48 6.50 -2.24
C VAL A 193 8.37 6.11 -1.28
N VAL A 194 7.38 5.32 -1.72
CA VAL A 194 6.30 4.82 -0.85
C VAL A 194 6.86 4.04 0.33
N ARG A 195 7.80 3.12 0.08
CA ARG A 195 8.47 2.33 1.12
C ARG A 195 9.16 3.24 2.14
N LYS A 196 9.95 4.22 1.65
CA LYS A 196 10.69 5.14 2.51
C LYS A 196 9.75 6.02 3.35
N GLU A 197 8.72 6.60 2.75
CA GLU A 197 7.77 7.45 3.49
C GLU A 197 6.95 6.64 4.52
N LEU A 198 6.63 5.37 4.24
CA LEU A 198 5.99 4.48 5.20
C LEU A 198 6.92 4.10 6.37
N GLU A 199 8.20 3.89 6.10
CA GLU A 199 9.24 3.66 7.12
C GLU A 199 9.36 4.87 8.05
N GLU A 200 9.47 6.07 7.48
CA GLU A 200 9.51 7.32 8.24
C GLU A 200 8.23 7.54 9.07
N THR A 201 7.07 7.18 8.52
CA THR A 201 5.78 7.25 9.23
C THR A 201 5.73 6.26 10.39
N LEU A 202 6.25 5.04 10.21
CA LEU A 202 6.38 4.04 11.26
C LEU A 202 7.30 4.50 12.38
N GLU A 203 8.50 4.99 12.04
CA GLU A 203 9.45 5.53 13.02
C GLU A 203 8.87 6.69 13.80
N PHE A 204 8.19 7.60 13.09
CA PHE A 204 7.53 8.74 13.72
C PHE A 204 6.43 8.30 14.68
N GLN A 205 5.58 7.35 14.27
CA GLN A 205 4.54 6.77 15.12
C GLN A 205 5.16 6.12 16.36
N VAL A 206 6.27 5.40 16.25
CA VAL A 206 6.96 4.80 17.41
C VAL A 206 7.56 5.87 18.33
N ARG A 207 8.20 6.90 17.77
CA ARG A 207 8.83 7.97 18.58
C ARG A 207 7.84 8.79 19.37
N SER A 208 6.67 9.08 18.80
CA SER A 208 5.60 9.82 19.50
C SER A 208 4.98 9.04 20.67
N MET A 209 5.38 7.78 20.89
CA MET A 209 4.98 6.97 22.05
C MET A 209 5.98 7.02 23.21
N THR A 210 7.22 7.44 22.94
CA THR A 210 8.32 7.47 23.92
C THR A 210 8.41 8.78 24.72
N TYR A 211 7.55 9.75 24.41
CA TYR A 211 7.42 11.04 25.08
C TYR A 211 5.97 11.23 25.55
#